data_AF-A0A952AF14-F1
#
_entry.id   AF-A0A952AF14-F1
#
_cell.length_a   1.000
_cell.length_b   1.000
_cell.length_c   1.000
_cell.angle_alpha   90.00
_cell.angle_beta   90.00
_cell.angle_gamma   90.00
#
_symmetry.space_group_name_H-M   'P 1'
#
loop_
_entity.id
_entity.type
_entity.pdbx_description
1 polymer ?
#
loop_
_entity_poly.entity_id
_entity_poly.type
_entity_poly.pdbx_seq_one_letter_code
_entity_poly.pdbx_strand_id
1 'polypeptide(L)' 'KQYVFIQTHDKAFKMIEVEIGNSENGFTEILNAESLKNETFVLKGAYNLLMSLKNIGEEE' A
#
# COMPACT_ATOMS: atom_id res chain seq x y z
N LYS A 1 6.10 -8.91 6.79
CA LYS A 1 5.24 -7.70 6.94
C LYS A 1 4.66 -7.38 5.58
N GLN A 2 3.35 -7.12 5.52
CA GLN A 2 2.68 -6.81 4.26
C GLN A 2 2.38 -5.32 4.22
N TYR A 3 2.40 -4.75 3.02
CA TYR A 3 2.23 -3.32 2.84
C TYR A 3 1.30 -3.03 1.68
N VAL A 4 0.51 -1.98 1.83
CA VAL A 4 -0.33 -1.41 0.79
C VAL A 4 0.03 0.07 0.60
N PHE A 5 -0.29 0.59 -0.58
CA PHE A 5 -0.19 2.02 -0.85
C PHE A 5 -1.59 2.61 -0.91
N ILE A 6 -1.81 3.69 -0.15
CA ILE A 6 -3.02 4.52 -0.24
C ILE A 6 -2.68 5.86 -0.89
N GLN A 7 -3.64 6.43 -1.61
CA GLN A 7 -3.55 7.79 -2.13
C GLN A 7 -4.14 8.77 -1.11
N THR A 8 -3.30 9.66 -0.56
CA THR A 8 -3.73 10.65 0.45
C THR A 8 -4.22 11.95 -0.18
N HIS A 9 -3.69 12.31 -1.35
CA HIS A 9 -4.09 13.46 -2.16
C HIS A 9 -3.57 13.29 -3.60
N ASP A 10 -3.80 14.28 -4.48
CA ASP A 10 -3.29 14.21 -5.85
C ASP A 10 -1.77 13.99 -5.84
N LYS A 11 -1.35 12.95 -6.58
CA LYS A 11 0.05 12.51 -6.73
C LYS A 11 0.82 12.26 -5.43
N ALA A 12 0.15 12.00 -4.31
CA ALA A 12 0.83 11.56 -3.10
C ALA A 12 0.26 10.29 -2.51
N PHE A 13 1.19 9.49 -2.00
CA PHE A 13 0.95 8.12 -1.62
C PHE A 13 1.62 7.83 -0.29
N LYS A 14 0.98 6.97 0.50
CA LYS A 14 1.51 6.51 1.78
C LYS A 14 1.58 5.00 1.79
N MET A 15 2.73 4.45 2.21
CA MET A 15 2.90 3.03 2.46
C MET A 15 2.42 2.71 3.87
N ILE A 16 1.51 1.74 4.00
CA ILE A 16 0.92 1.34 5.29
C ILE A 16 1.14 -0.15 5.50
N GLU A 17 1.62 -0.53 6.69
CA GLU A 17 1.73 -1.93 7.10
C GLU A 17 0.34 -2.50 7.39
N VAL A 18 0.04 -3.67 6.84
CA VAL A 18 -1.24 -4.37 7.01
C VAL A 18 -1.04 -5.80 7.45
N GLU A 19 -2.05 -6.32 8.14
CA GLU A 19 -2.21 -7.73 8.46
C GLU A 19 -3.15 -8.34 7.42
N ILE A 20 -2.70 -9.40 6.74
CA ILE A 20 -3.49 -10.06 5.71
C ILE A 20 -4.09 -11.37 6.23
N GLY A 21 -5.30 -11.66 5.77
CA GLY A 21 -5.98 -12.93 5.96
C GLY A 21 -5.90 -13.80 4.72
N ASN A 22 -7.00 -14.49 4.41
CA ASN A 22 -7.06 -15.37 3.24
C ASN A 22 -7.01 -14.58 1.92
N SER A 23 -6.47 -15.23 0.90
CA SER A 23 -6.47 -14.71 -0.48
C SER A 23 -7.13 -15.72 -1.41
N GLU A 24 -8.16 -15.28 -2.13
CA GLU A 24 -8.91 -16.13 -3.05
C GLU A 24 -9.52 -15.27 -4.16
N ASN A 25 -9.67 -15.83 -5.37
CA ASN A 25 -10.32 -15.18 -6.51
C ASN A 25 -9.76 -13.79 -6.88
N GLY A 26 -8.46 -13.56 -6.62
CA GLY A 26 -7.80 -12.27 -6.89
C GLY A 26 -8.06 -11.19 -5.83
N PHE A 27 -8.67 -11.54 -4.70
CA PHE A 27 -8.83 -10.66 -3.54
C PHE A 27 -8.01 -11.18 -2.35
N THR A 28 -7.56 -10.25 -1.51
CA THR A 28 -6.84 -10.56 -0.27
C THR A 28 -7.54 -9.81 0.87
N GLU A 29 -7.87 -10.54 1.93
CA GLU A 29 -8.45 -9.96 3.14
C GLU A 29 -7.41 -9.13 3.92
N ILE A 30 -7.83 -7.98 4.46
CA ILE A 30 -7.05 -7.15 5.37
C ILE A 30 -7.72 -7.21 6.75
N LEU A 31 -7.02 -7.80 7.73
CA LEU A 31 -7.55 -8.06 9.07
C LEU A 31 -7.66 -6.77 9.89
N ASN A 32 -6.72 -5.84 9.70
CA ASN A 32 -6.66 -4.56 10.40
C ASN A 32 -7.22 -3.39 9.56
N ALA A 33 -8.31 -3.63 8.82
CA ALA A 33 -8.83 -2.69 7.83
C ALA A 33 -9.64 -1.50 8.39
N GLU A 34 -9.93 -1.44 9.70
CA GLU A 34 -10.81 -0.40 10.26
C GLU A 34 -10.37 1.02 9.93
N SER A 35 -9.06 1.29 9.99
CA SER A 35 -8.48 2.59 9.66
C SER A 35 -8.35 2.86 8.16
N LEU A 36 -8.66 1.88 7.31
CA LEU A 36 -8.47 1.93 5.86
C LEU A 36 -9.79 1.92 5.07
N LYS A 37 -10.95 1.86 5.75
CA LYS A 37 -12.27 1.72 5.12
C LYS A 37 -12.62 2.81 4.09
N ASN A 38 -12.08 4.01 4.26
CA ASN A 38 -12.36 5.17 3.40
C ASN A 38 -11.15 5.56 2.53
N GLU A 39 -10.09 4.74 2.52
CA GLU A 39 -8.87 5.05 1.79
C GLU A 39 -8.94 4.57 0.34
N THR A 40 -8.27 5.31 -0.55
CA THR A 40 -8.14 4.91 -1.95
C THR A 40 -6.86 4.10 -2.13
N PHE A 41 -6.99 2.83 -2.46
CA PHE A 41 -5.85 1.93 -2.66
C PHE A 41 -5.23 2.07 -4.05
N VAL A 42 -3.90 2.02 -4.11
CA VAL A 42 -3.17 1.96 -5.37
C VAL A 42 -3.16 0.53 -5.90
N LEU A 43 -3.98 0.26 -6.93
CA LEU A 43 -4.09 -1.06 -7.55
C LEU A 43 -3.11 -1.26 -8.74
N LYS A 44 -2.56 -0.17 -9.29
CA LYS A 44 -1.62 -0.20 -10.42
C LYS A 44 -0.41 0.67 -10.11
N GLY A 45 0.79 0.17 -10.43
CA GLY A 45 2.04 0.92 -10.23
C GLY A 45 2.61 0.90 -8.81
N ALA A 46 2.11 0.05 -7.91
CA ALA A 46 2.62 -0.07 -6.54
C ALA A 46 4.11 -0.43 -6.48
N TYR A 47 4.62 -1.21 -7.45
CA TYR A 47 6.05 -1.51 -7.57
C TYR A 47 6.90 -0.25 -7.82
N ASN A 48 6.43 0.65 -8.67
CA ASN A 48 7.15 1.90 -8.96
C ASN A 48 7.23 2.77 -7.71
N LEU A 49 6.13 2.88 -6.94
CA LEU A 49 6.11 3.62 -5.67
C LEU A 49 7.11 3.04 -4.66
N LEU A 50 7.18 1.71 -4.56
CA LEU A 50 8.15 1.05 -3.70
C LEU A 50 9.60 1.36 -4.12
N MET A 51 9.89 1.30 -5.42
CA MET A 51 11.22 1.63 -5.94
C MET A 51 11.59 3.09 -5.69
N SER A 52 10.65 4.03 -5.87
CA SER A 52 10.88 5.45 -5.55
C SER A 52 11.24 5.65 -4.08
N LEU A 53 10.54 4.99 -3.14
CA LEU A 53 10.87 5.09 -1.71
C LEU A 53 12.25 4.51 -1.37
N LYS A 54 12.63 3.40 -2.00
CA LYS A 54 13.94 2.78 -1.76
C LYS A 54 15.10 3.62 -2.31
N ASN A 55 14.93 4.17 -3.51
CA ASN A 55 15.98 4.95 -4.16
C ASN A 55 16.21 6.29 -3.46
N ILE A 56 15.17 6.89 -2.84
CA ILE A 56 15.33 8.09 -2.00
C ILE A 56 16.16 7.79 -0.73
N GLY A 57 16.19 6.53 -0.28
CA GLY A 57 16.98 6.11 0.89
C GLY A 57 18.43 5.72 0.59
N GLU A 58 18.87 5.70 -0.67
CA GLU A 58 20.27 5.42 -1.06
C GLU A 58 21.09 6.71 -1.28
N GLU A 59 20.49 7.89 -1.16
CA GLU A 59 21.18 9.20 -1.30
C GLU A 59 21.54 9.87 0.05
N GLU A 60 21.63 9.13 1.16
CA GLU A 60 22.21 9.60 2.44
C GLU A 60 23.62 9.05 2.72
#